data_AF-A0AAT9GA80-F1
#
_entry.id   AF-A0AAT9GA80-F1
#
_cell.length_a   1.000
_cell.length_b   1.000
_cell.length_c   1.000
_cell.angle_alpha   90.00
_cell.angle_beta   90.00
_cell.angle_gamma   90.00
#
_symmetry.space_group_name_H-M   'P 1'
#
loop_
_entity.id
_entity.type
_entity.pdbx_description
1 polymer ?
#
loop_
_entity_poly.entity_id
_entity_poly.type
_entity_poly.pdbx_seq_one_letter_code
_entity_poly.pdbx_strand_id
1 'polypeptide(L)'
;MFDFLNFFSSGANVFAMGTSLLNTYAQLRSNREKTKQSVYEQQQLLRQHQLSSLINADLHSILNTGERVKGIENLLQASFNAGDPQLLQFRAKEALYKQAFVISQQIKHLPFNQGQEILQQIAPKGGDVDYDKKEKLYHILAEQFNKQLKLAQTDPARLAEENGEIPKDMALFQRYLLRKQLQEQKGIPSYAQRYLMESERTEFLKKIQGKDVNQIKQAIDSIISLRDDDTEGGEQYGLEIMDEILRGKEDLECLTQFYAENRLYNRKTASAFIQMIALVNELSVKSQPLFIGHETTEFNKEIDKNDIFERWGKDLAKTDIQNKTKINQTRQAIKYLAKYYQHTEDLYIDKAVKKATTKLISEVDMRINNMQIPRQVVAQRMIHDLNADNIEASLVEIQLAIINGSIACDYGSVVAEGNGRNTTDNINDPTGQYTAAAKVRESLQQGKWQLTSDKKSVYYTFPTKDGRYLPVMAKDGKILKFDLLELNSPKALEQQKQRILQIMALSKKLCKFRNRLYIKV
;
A
#
# COMPACT_ATOMS: atom_id res chain seq x y z
N MET A 1 32.37 101.37 24.81
CA MET A 1 31.48 100.77 23.78
C MET A 1 32.02 99.38 23.53
N PHE A 2 31.19 98.33 23.63
CA PHE A 2 31.53 96.91 23.83
C PHE A 2 31.69 96.52 25.31
N ASP A 3 30.57 96.10 25.92
CA ASP A 3 30.49 95.00 26.90
C ASP A 3 29.08 94.80 27.46
N PHE A 4 28.15 95.75 27.24
CA PHE A 4 26.74 95.61 27.62
C PHE A 4 25.89 94.79 26.63
N LEU A 5 26.41 94.52 25.42
CA LEU A 5 25.71 93.75 24.36
C LEU A 5 26.01 92.24 24.39
N ASN A 6 26.99 91.78 25.16
CA ASN A 6 27.34 90.36 25.26
C ASN A 6 26.52 89.60 26.34
N PHE A 7 25.78 90.32 27.20
CA PHE A 7 24.93 89.70 28.22
C PHE A 7 23.55 89.25 27.65
N PHE A 8 23.03 89.95 26.64
CA PHE A 8 21.76 89.58 25.99
C PHE A 8 21.92 88.51 24.89
N SER A 9 23.07 88.43 24.22
CA SER A 9 23.34 87.35 23.24
C SER A 9 23.61 85.99 23.91
N SER A 10 24.18 86.00 25.12
CA SER A 10 24.37 84.79 25.93
C SER A 10 23.06 84.33 26.58
N GLY A 11 22.19 85.24 27.03
CA GLY A 11 20.86 84.90 27.56
C GLY A 11 19.92 84.27 26.52
N ALA A 12 19.86 84.81 25.30
CA ALA A 12 19.04 84.25 24.22
C ALA A 12 19.52 82.86 23.77
N ASN A 13 20.84 82.64 23.72
CA ASN A 13 21.42 81.32 23.44
C ASN A 13 21.17 80.32 24.57
N VAL A 14 21.21 80.74 25.84
CA VAL A 14 20.88 79.88 26.99
C VAL A 14 19.38 79.52 27.02
N PHE A 15 18.48 80.45 26.69
CA PHE A 15 17.04 80.18 26.57
C PHE A 15 16.70 79.29 25.36
N ALA A 16 17.35 79.50 24.21
CA ALA A 16 17.20 78.63 23.04
C ALA A 16 17.74 77.22 23.30
N MET A 17 18.87 77.11 24.00
CA MET A 17 19.46 75.82 24.40
C MET A 17 18.60 75.12 25.47
N GLY A 18 18.00 75.86 26.41
CA GLY A 18 17.08 75.34 27.41
C GLY A 18 15.75 74.84 26.83
N THR A 19 15.17 75.56 25.88
CA THR A 19 13.94 75.12 25.17
C THR A 19 14.21 73.95 24.22
N SER A 20 15.38 73.93 23.55
CA SER A 20 15.84 72.78 22.77
C SER A 20 16.01 71.52 23.64
N LEU A 21 16.68 71.62 24.80
CA LEU A 21 16.84 70.52 25.75
C LEU A 21 15.51 70.02 26.32
N LEU A 22 14.57 70.92 26.64
CA LEU A 22 13.22 70.54 27.09
C LEU A 22 12.44 69.80 25.98
N ASN A 23 12.54 70.26 24.73
CA ASN A 23 11.91 69.59 23.60
C ASN A 23 12.54 68.22 23.30
N THR A 24 13.87 68.10 23.38
CA THR A 24 14.57 66.82 23.26
C THR A 24 14.19 65.87 24.39
N TYR A 25 14.07 66.36 25.63
CA TYR A 25 13.64 65.56 26.77
C TYR A 25 12.17 65.09 26.62
N ALA A 26 11.28 65.97 26.16
CA ALA A 26 9.89 65.61 25.87
C ALA A 26 9.78 64.55 24.75
N GLN A 27 10.58 64.68 23.68
CA GLN A 27 10.65 63.68 22.61
C GLN A 27 11.22 62.34 23.09
N LEU A 28 12.27 62.34 23.91
CA LEU A 28 12.85 61.12 24.48
C LEU A 28 11.86 60.42 25.42
N ARG A 29 11.10 61.18 26.23
CA ARG A 29 10.04 60.63 27.08
C ARG A 29 8.90 60.03 26.27
N SER A 30 8.43 60.73 25.23
CA SER A 30 7.40 60.22 24.32
C SER A 30 7.86 58.95 23.59
N ASN A 31 9.09 58.92 23.10
CA ASN A 31 9.66 57.73 22.45
C ASN A 31 9.78 56.56 23.44
N ARG A 32 10.20 56.80 24.68
CA ARG A 32 10.26 55.76 25.73
C ARG A 32 8.88 55.20 26.08
N GLU A 33 7.84 56.03 26.12
CA GLU A 33 6.45 55.58 26.33
C GLU A 33 5.93 54.78 25.15
N LYS A 34 6.19 55.22 23.90
CA LYS A 34 5.87 54.46 22.69
C LYS A 34 6.59 53.11 22.62
N THR A 35 7.87 53.04 22.99
CA THR A 35 8.61 51.77 23.05
C THR A 35 8.05 50.84 24.13
N LYS A 36 7.71 51.36 25.32
CA LYS A 36 7.06 50.57 26.37
C LYS A 36 5.71 50.01 25.92
N GLN A 37 4.91 50.82 25.24
CA GLN A 37 3.61 50.41 24.71
C GLN A 37 3.77 49.34 23.62
N SER A 38 4.72 49.52 22.69
CA SER A 38 5.04 48.53 21.66
C SER A 38 5.55 47.20 22.23
N VAL A 39 6.40 47.22 23.27
CA VAL A 39 6.87 46.02 23.96
C VAL A 39 5.72 45.31 24.68
N TYR A 40 4.82 46.07 25.30
CA TYR A 40 3.62 45.52 25.95
C TYR A 40 2.67 44.85 24.94
N GLU A 41 2.43 45.49 23.79
CA GLU A 41 1.62 44.93 22.70
C GLU A 41 2.24 43.66 22.12
N GLN A 42 3.56 43.63 21.88
CA GLN A 42 4.27 42.42 21.45
C GLN A 42 4.18 41.29 22.48
N GLN A 43 4.30 41.60 23.77
CA GLN A 43 4.14 40.61 24.85
C GLN A 43 2.69 40.10 24.98
N GLN A 44 1.69 40.91 24.65
CA GLN A 44 0.30 40.44 24.59
C GLN A 44 0.06 39.53 23.39
N LEU A 45 0.58 39.88 22.21
CA LEU A 45 0.47 39.05 21.00
C LEU A 45 1.17 37.69 21.18
N LEU A 46 2.37 37.67 21.76
CA LEU A 46 3.08 36.43 22.09
C LEU A 46 2.29 35.54 23.05
N ARG A 47 1.67 36.14 24.09
CA ARG A 47 0.81 35.39 25.01
C ARG A 47 -0.44 34.84 24.34
N GLN A 48 -1.09 35.61 23.47
CA GLN A 48 -2.25 35.14 22.70
C GLN A 48 -1.88 33.99 21.75
N HIS A 49 -0.71 34.06 21.10
CA HIS A 49 -0.22 32.99 20.23
C HIS A 49 0.14 31.72 21.00
N GLN A 50 0.78 31.85 22.16
CA GLN A 50 1.08 30.70 23.04
C GLN A 50 -0.22 30.06 23.54
N LEU A 51 -1.20 30.86 23.93
CA LEU A 51 -2.48 30.38 24.42
C LEU A 51 -3.29 29.66 23.32
N SER A 52 -3.30 30.20 22.09
CA SER A 52 -3.99 29.55 20.96
C SER A 52 -3.34 28.23 20.55
N SER A 53 -2.00 28.14 20.58
CA SER A 53 -1.27 26.89 20.37
C SER A 53 -1.62 25.84 21.42
N LEU A 54 -1.66 26.23 22.69
CA LEU A 54 -1.99 25.33 23.80
C LEU A 54 -3.45 24.85 23.73
N ILE A 55 -4.37 25.73 23.36
CA ILE A 55 -5.79 25.42 23.12
C ILE A 55 -5.92 24.38 22.00
N ASN A 56 -5.19 24.53 20.89
CA ASN A 56 -5.23 23.56 19.81
C ASN A 56 -4.65 22.20 20.24
N ALA A 57 -3.55 22.21 21.01
CA ALA A 57 -2.99 20.99 21.58
C ALA A 57 -3.98 20.26 22.51
N ASP A 58 -4.76 21.02 23.30
CA ASP A 58 -5.80 20.46 24.17
C ASP A 58 -6.97 19.86 23.39
N LEU A 59 -7.45 20.54 22.35
CA LEU A 59 -8.48 19.98 21.48
C LEU A 59 -7.99 18.67 20.82
N HIS A 60 -6.73 18.62 20.38
CA HIS A 60 -6.14 17.38 19.87
C HIS A 60 -6.01 16.29 20.95
N SER A 61 -5.66 16.64 22.18
CA SER A 61 -5.64 15.71 23.32
C SER A 61 -7.03 15.11 23.53
N ILE A 62 -8.07 15.94 23.65
CA ILE A 62 -9.45 15.50 23.82
C ILE A 62 -9.89 14.56 22.70
N LEU A 63 -9.57 14.88 21.45
CA LEU A 63 -9.94 14.03 20.31
C LEU A 63 -9.30 12.65 20.33
N ASN A 64 -8.11 12.52 20.93
CA ASN A 64 -7.32 11.30 20.89
C ASN A 64 -7.48 10.47 22.18
N THR A 65 -7.59 11.12 23.34
CA THR A 65 -7.61 10.46 24.66
C THR A 65 -8.92 10.66 25.41
N GLY A 66 -9.78 11.59 24.97
CA GLY A 66 -10.95 12.02 25.72
C GLY A 66 -10.62 12.96 26.88
N GLU A 67 -9.34 13.20 27.14
CA GLU A 67 -8.85 13.97 28.28
C GLU A 67 -8.16 15.26 27.86
N ARG A 68 -8.20 16.22 28.78
CA ARG A 68 -7.52 17.51 28.61
C ARG A 68 -6.05 17.45 28.96
N VAL A 69 -5.29 18.38 28.39
CA VAL A 69 -3.93 18.68 28.80
C VAL A 69 -3.92 19.17 30.24
N LYS A 70 -3.10 18.52 31.07
CA LYS A 70 -2.98 18.83 32.49
C LYS A 70 -2.67 20.33 32.70
N GLY A 71 -3.47 20.99 33.54
CA GLY A 71 -3.28 22.40 33.92
C GLY A 71 -3.91 23.43 32.98
N ILE A 72 -4.51 23.04 31.86
CA ILE A 72 -5.13 24.01 30.94
C ILE A 72 -6.31 24.76 31.55
N GLU A 73 -7.10 24.11 32.42
CA GLU A 73 -8.25 24.75 33.06
C GLU A 73 -7.82 25.92 33.95
N ASN A 74 -6.72 25.76 34.70
CA ASN A 74 -6.15 26.84 35.52
C ASN A 74 -5.67 28.01 34.65
N LEU A 75 -5.09 27.71 33.48
CA LEU A 75 -4.66 28.73 32.52
C LEU A 75 -5.85 29.47 31.90
N LEU A 76 -6.92 28.76 31.54
CA LEU A 76 -8.14 29.37 31.00
C LEU A 76 -8.81 30.27 32.03
N GLN A 77 -8.90 29.83 33.29
CA GLN A 77 -9.45 30.64 34.40
C GLN A 77 -8.59 31.86 34.71
N ALA A 78 -7.27 31.76 34.57
CA ALA A 78 -6.36 32.88 34.75
C ALA A 78 -6.36 33.86 33.56
N SER A 79 -6.73 33.40 32.36
CA SER A 79 -6.64 34.19 31.12
C SER A 79 -7.96 34.84 30.69
N PHE A 80 -9.10 34.32 31.14
CA PHE A 80 -10.43 34.76 30.70
C PHE A 80 -11.41 34.91 31.86
N ASN A 81 -12.31 35.88 31.74
CA ASN A 81 -13.47 36.00 32.64
C ASN A 81 -14.56 34.99 32.24
N ALA A 82 -15.43 34.60 33.19
CA ALA A 82 -16.44 33.56 32.98
C ALA A 82 -17.45 33.82 31.83
N GLY A 83 -17.59 35.08 31.39
CA GLY A 83 -18.44 35.48 30.26
C GLY A 83 -17.68 35.91 29.00
N ASP A 84 -16.37 35.68 28.94
CA ASP A 84 -15.57 36.08 27.78
C ASP A 84 -16.03 35.33 26.52
N PRO A 85 -16.39 36.03 25.42
CA PRO A 85 -16.81 35.41 24.18
C PRO A 85 -15.80 34.40 23.60
N GLN A 86 -14.50 34.63 23.80
CA GLN A 86 -13.45 33.72 23.34
C GLN A 86 -13.44 32.42 24.15
N LEU A 87 -13.65 32.52 25.47
CA LEU A 87 -13.79 31.35 26.34
C LEU A 87 -15.03 30.54 25.97
N LEU A 88 -16.17 31.19 25.71
CA LEU A 88 -17.41 30.53 25.29
C LEU A 88 -17.25 29.80 23.94
N GLN A 89 -16.58 30.43 22.96
CA GLN A 89 -16.25 29.79 21.68
C GLN A 89 -15.34 28.57 21.87
N PHE A 90 -14.35 28.66 22.77
CA PHE A 90 -13.49 27.52 23.11
C PHE A 90 -14.30 26.37 23.74
N ARG A 91 -15.16 26.65 24.72
CA ARG A 91 -16.02 25.63 25.36
C ARG A 91 -16.96 24.96 24.35
N ALA A 92 -17.49 25.70 23.39
CA ALA A 92 -18.31 25.13 22.32
C ALA A 92 -17.51 24.17 21.42
N LYS A 93 -16.26 24.52 21.07
CA LYS A 93 -15.34 23.63 20.34
C LYS A 93 -14.99 22.40 21.17
N GLU A 94 -14.70 22.58 22.45
CA GLU A 94 -14.36 21.50 23.38
C GLU A 94 -15.49 20.44 23.44
N ALA A 95 -16.74 20.88 23.59
CA ALA A 95 -17.90 19.99 23.57
C ALA A 95 -18.02 19.21 22.25
N LEU A 96 -17.76 19.87 21.12
CA LEU A 96 -17.77 19.24 19.81
C LEU A 96 -16.65 18.19 19.65
N TYR A 97 -15.45 18.47 20.15
CA TYR A 97 -14.32 17.54 20.14
C TYR A 97 -14.53 16.34 21.08
N LYS A 98 -15.16 16.55 22.25
CA LYS A 98 -15.59 15.45 23.14
C LYS A 98 -16.61 14.54 22.47
N GLN A 99 -17.59 15.12 21.77
CA GLN A 99 -18.56 14.35 21.01
C GLN A 99 -17.89 13.57 19.86
N ALA A 100 -16.96 14.20 19.15
CA ALA A 100 -16.16 13.54 18.12
C ALA A 100 -15.34 12.38 18.67
N PHE A 101 -14.74 12.52 19.85
CA PHE A 101 -14.01 11.42 20.52
C PHE A 101 -14.92 10.22 20.81
N VAL A 102 -16.10 10.44 21.38
CA VAL A 102 -17.02 9.32 21.70
C VAL A 102 -17.40 8.55 20.45
N ILE A 103 -17.73 9.26 19.37
CA ILE A 103 -18.11 8.63 18.10
C ILE A 103 -16.89 7.97 17.43
N SER A 104 -15.70 8.57 17.52
CA SER A 104 -14.49 7.98 16.95
C SER A 104 -14.12 6.67 17.63
N GLN A 105 -14.32 6.54 18.96
CA GLN A 105 -14.14 5.26 19.68
C GLN A 105 -15.14 4.19 19.23
N GLN A 106 -16.39 4.57 18.92
CA GLN A 106 -17.37 3.62 18.37
C GLN A 106 -16.92 3.10 16.99
N ILE A 107 -16.43 3.99 16.13
CA ILE A 107 -15.96 3.62 14.78
C ILE A 107 -14.60 2.88 14.84
N LYS A 108 -13.76 3.14 15.86
CA LYS A 108 -12.40 2.60 16.03
C LYS A 108 -12.35 1.08 15.95
N HIS A 109 -13.38 0.35 16.34
CA HIS A 109 -13.40 -1.12 16.29
C HIS A 109 -14.29 -1.73 15.21
N LEU A 110 -15.09 -0.91 14.51
CA LEU A 110 -16.04 -1.40 13.50
C LEU A 110 -15.38 -1.64 12.14
N PRO A 111 -15.90 -2.56 11.32
CA PRO A 111 -15.57 -2.67 9.91
C PRO A 111 -15.69 -1.33 9.17
N PHE A 112 -14.82 -1.08 8.17
CA PHE A 112 -14.81 0.21 7.46
C PHE A 112 -16.16 0.57 6.80
N ASN A 113 -16.89 -0.40 6.26
CA ASN A 113 -18.22 -0.17 5.69
C ASN A 113 -19.22 0.34 6.75
N GLN A 114 -19.24 -0.26 7.93
CA GLN A 114 -20.11 0.16 9.03
C GLN A 114 -19.69 1.54 9.58
N GLY A 115 -18.39 1.80 9.69
CA GLY A 115 -17.88 3.12 10.07
C GLY A 115 -18.31 4.22 9.09
N GLN A 116 -18.31 3.91 7.80
CA GLN A 116 -18.75 4.83 6.76
C GLN A 116 -20.27 5.09 6.81
N GLU A 117 -21.08 4.09 7.16
CA GLU A 117 -22.52 4.26 7.41
C GLU A 117 -22.77 5.23 8.58
N ILE A 118 -22.03 5.10 9.68
CA ILE A 118 -22.13 6.04 10.83
C ILE A 118 -21.77 7.46 10.41
N LEU A 119 -20.68 7.65 9.64
CA LEU A 119 -20.33 8.98 9.11
C LEU A 119 -21.42 9.58 8.23
N GLN A 120 -22.06 8.77 7.38
CA GLN A 120 -23.16 9.22 6.52
C GLN A 120 -24.40 9.63 7.31
N GLN A 121 -24.66 9.00 8.47
CA GLN A 121 -25.75 9.39 9.37
C GLN A 121 -25.50 10.75 10.04
N ILE A 122 -24.23 11.10 10.26
CA ILE A 122 -23.81 12.36 10.88
C ILE A 122 -23.69 13.49 9.85
N ALA A 123 -23.48 13.15 8.58
CA ALA A 123 -23.36 14.12 7.49
C ALA A 123 -24.56 15.08 7.49
N PRO A 124 -24.31 16.41 7.45
CA PRO A 124 -25.37 17.40 7.52
C PRO A 124 -26.27 17.31 6.29
N LYS A 125 -27.59 17.42 6.49
CA LYS A 125 -28.58 17.49 5.40
C LYS A 125 -29.10 18.91 5.26
N GLY A 126 -29.38 19.32 4.03
CA GLY A 126 -29.98 20.63 3.77
C GLY A 126 -31.28 20.80 4.57
N GLY A 127 -31.40 21.89 5.32
CA GLY A 127 -32.53 22.18 6.20
C GLY A 127 -32.39 21.70 7.65
N ASP A 128 -31.25 21.11 8.03
CA ASP A 128 -30.96 20.78 9.44
C ASP A 128 -30.86 22.04 10.30
N VAL A 129 -31.58 22.06 11.44
CA VAL A 129 -31.57 23.17 12.42
C VAL A 129 -30.15 23.41 13.00
N ASP A 130 -29.36 22.34 13.12
CA ASP A 130 -27.99 22.37 13.64
C ASP A 130 -26.94 22.12 12.56
N TYR A 131 -27.21 22.54 11.32
CA TYR A 131 -26.35 22.27 10.15
C TYR A 131 -24.86 22.56 10.43
N ASP A 132 -24.53 23.77 10.89
CA ASP A 132 -23.15 24.20 11.15
C ASP A 132 -22.42 23.33 12.19
N LYS A 133 -23.15 22.85 13.19
CA LYS A 133 -22.59 21.99 14.23
C LYS A 133 -22.33 20.58 13.69
N LYS A 134 -23.29 20.02 12.95
CA LYS A 134 -23.15 18.71 12.30
C LYS A 134 -22.05 18.72 11.25
N GLU A 135 -21.94 19.78 10.46
CA GLU A 135 -20.89 19.94 9.45
C GLU A 135 -19.50 19.92 10.09
N LYS A 136 -19.28 20.72 11.15
CA LYS A 136 -18.00 20.72 11.88
C LYS A 136 -17.67 19.36 12.51
N LEU A 137 -18.66 18.71 13.12
CA LEU A 137 -18.50 17.38 13.70
C LEU A 137 -18.16 16.33 12.63
N TYR A 138 -18.88 16.35 11.51
CA TYR A 138 -18.65 15.49 10.36
C TYR A 138 -17.23 15.66 9.82
N HIS A 139 -16.75 16.90 9.64
CA HIS A 139 -15.39 17.14 9.14
C HIS A 139 -14.30 16.55 10.05
N ILE A 140 -14.42 16.71 11.37
CA ILE A 140 -13.45 16.14 12.32
C ILE A 140 -13.45 14.60 12.24
N LEU A 141 -14.64 14.00 12.25
CA LEU A 141 -14.78 12.54 12.19
C LEU A 141 -14.31 11.97 10.85
N ALA A 142 -14.64 12.64 9.75
CA ALA A 142 -14.20 12.26 8.41
C ALA A 142 -12.67 12.35 8.28
N GLU A 143 -12.03 13.36 8.87
CA GLU A 143 -10.57 13.46 8.89
C GLU A 143 -9.94 12.27 9.65
N GLN A 144 -10.47 11.92 10.83
CA GLN A 144 -10.00 10.77 11.61
C GLN A 144 -10.22 9.44 10.88
N PHE A 145 -11.38 9.25 10.27
CA PHE A 145 -11.69 8.06 9.48
C PHE A 145 -10.81 7.92 8.24
N ASN A 146 -10.58 9.03 7.51
CA ASN A 146 -9.69 9.04 6.36
C ASN A 146 -8.23 8.76 6.75
N LYS A 147 -7.78 9.21 7.93
CA LYS A 147 -6.47 8.81 8.48
C LYS A 147 -6.38 7.30 8.68
N GLN A 148 -7.41 6.67 9.26
CA GLN A 148 -7.46 5.21 9.42
C GLN A 148 -7.47 4.47 8.07
N LEU A 149 -8.27 4.94 7.09
CA LEU A 149 -8.29 4.37 5.74
C LEU A 149 -6.93 4.46 5.06
N LYS A 150 -6.28 5.62 5.14
CA LYS A 150 -4.94 5.81 4.59
C LYS A 150 -3.94 4.87 5.26
N LEU A 151 -4.01 4.73 6.59
CA LEU A 151 -3.14 3.82 7.32
C LEU A 151 -3.40 2.35 6.97
N ALA A 152 -4.67 1.94 6.76
CA ALA A 152 -5.01 0.60 6.27
C ALA A 152 -4.39 0.28 4.90
N GLN A 153 -4.21 1.30 4.06
CA GLN A 153 -3.61 1.15 2.73
C GLN A 153 -2.07 1.10 2.80
N THR A 154 -1.45 1.90 3.68
CA THR A 154 0.01 2.03 3.75
C THR A 154 0.67 1.07 4.73
N ASP A 155 0.06 0.87 5.91
CA ASP A 155 0.58 0.01 6.97
C ASP A 155 -0.58 -0.57 7.83
N PRO A 156 -1.29 -1.60 7.33
CA PRO A 156 -2.44 -2.16 8.01
C PRO A 156 -2.10 -2.88 9.33
N ALA A 157 -0.85 -3.35 9.50
CA ALA A 157 -0.38 -3.88 10.78
C ALA A 157 -0.35 -2.80 11.86
N ARG A 158 0.18 -1.62 11.53
CA ARG A 158 0.20 -0.49 12.44
C ARG A 158 -1.20 -0.03 12.83
N LEU A 159 -2.13 0.00 11.88
CA LEU A 159 -3.54 0.29 12.16
C LEU A 159 -4.12 -0.72 13.16
N ALA A 160 -3.82 -2.01 13.01
CA ALA A 160 -4.30 -3.05 13.92
C ALA A 160 -3.74 -2.86 15.33
N GLU A 161 -2.47 -2.47 15.49
CA GLU A 161 -1.91 -2.16 16.82
C GLU A 161 -2.56 -0.93 17.46
N GLU A 162 -2.73 0.16 16.69
CA GLU A 162 -3.36 1.40 17.18
C GLU A 162 -4.83 1.18 17.56
N ASN A 163 -5.53 0.27 16.87
CA ASN A 163 -6.92 -0.04 17.15
C ASN A 163 -7.12 -1.10 18.23
N GLY A 164 -6.27 -2.13 18.28
CA GLY A 164 -6.40 -3.27 19.19
C GLY A 164 -5.67 -3.13 20.51
N GLU A 165 -4.91 -2.03 20.69
CA GLU A 165 -4.09 -1.79 21.89
C GLU A 165 -3.16 -2.97 22.19
N ILE A 166 -2.59 -3.56 21.13
CA ILE A 166 -1.70 -4.71 21.23
C ILE A 166 -0.43 -4.28 22.00
N PRO A 167 -0.08 -4.95 23.11
CA PRO A 167 1.13 -4.63 23.86
C PRO A 167 2.39 -4.79 23.02
N LYS A 168 3.31 -3.81 23.11
CA LYS A 168 4.55 -3.81 22.31
C LYS A 168 5.55 -4.89 22.72
N ASP A 169 5.48 -5.30 23.97
CA ASP A 169 6.29 -6.35 24.61
C ASP A 169 5.80 -7.77 24.30
N MET A 170 4.62 -7.92 23.70
CA MET A 170 4.09 -9.20 23.25
C MET A 170 4.99 -9.84 22.17
N ALA A 171 5.11 -11.17 22.21
CA ALA A 171 5.89 -11.92 21.23
C ALA A 171 5.43 -11.65 19.79
N LEU A 172 6.36 -11.63 18.84
CA LEU A 172 6.07 -11.30 17.43
C LEU A 172 4.97 -12.20 16.85
N PHE A 173 4.97 -13.50 17.16
CA PHE A 173 3.96 -14.44 16.70
C PHE A 173 2.53 -14.07 17.15
N GLN A 174 2.36 -13.80 18.44
CA GLN A 174 1.08 -13.44 19.03
C GLN A 174 0.58 -12.11 18.46
N ARG A 175 1.48 -11.12 18.31
CA ARG A 175 1.16 -9.85 17.64
C ARG A 175 0.73 -10.06 16.19
N TYR A 176 1.44 -10.92 15.45
CA TYR A 176 1.11 -11.26 14.07
C TYR A 176 -0.31 -11.85 13.95
N LEU A 177 -0.67 -12.80 14.82
CA LEU A 177 -2.01 -13.42 14.85
C LEU A 177 -3.11 -12.41 15.18
N LEU A 178 -2.90 -11.58 16.20
CA LEU A 178 -3.86 -10.55 16.59
C LEU A 178 -4.04 -9.52 15.48
N ARG A 179 -2.95 -9.06 14.85
CA ARG A 179 -3.01 -8.15 13.70
C ARG A 179 -3.82 -8.75 12.57
N LYS A 180 -3.65 -10.04 12.26
CA LYS A 180 -4.45 -10.73 11.25
C LYS A 180 -5.94 -10.69 11.58
N GLN A 181 -6.33 -11.10 12.78
CA GLN A 181 -7.72 -11.09 13.22
C GLN A 181 -8.32 -9.68 13.18
N LEU A 182 -7.60 -8.67 13.66
CA LEU A 182 -8.08 -7.29 13.69
C LEU A 182 -8.23 -6.69 12.29
N GLN A 183 -7.34 -7.02 11.35
CA GLN A 183 -7.46 -6.60 9.96
C GLN A 183 -8.66 -7.24 9.26
N GLU A 184 -8.93 -8.52 9.54
CA GLU A 184 -10.13 -9.22 9.07
C GLU A 184 -11.41 -8.59 9.65
N GLN A 185 -11.44 -8.33 10.96
CA GLN A 185 -12.55 -7.63 11.63
C GLN A 185 -12.77 -6.22 11.07
N LYS A 186 -11.70 -5.52 10.70
CA LYS A 186 -11.78 -4.20 10.05
C LYS A 186 -12.30 -4.26 8.61
N GLY A 187 -12.42 -5.45 8.02
CA GLY A 187 -12.84 -5.64 6.64
C GLY A 187 -11.76 -5.29 5.63
N ILE A 188 -10.48 -5.34 6.01
CA ILE A 188 -9.37 -5.13 5.08
C ILE A 188 -9.29 -6.35 4.15
N PRO A 189 -9.35 -6.17 2.82
CA PRO A 189 -9.29 -7.28 1.88
C PRO A 189 -7.97 -8.05 1.97
N SER A 190 -8.02 -9.38 1.80
CA SER A 190 -6.86 -10.27 1.93
C SER A 190 -5.62 -9.86 1.11
N TYR A 191 -5.81 -9.31 -0.09
CA TYR A 191 -4.70 -8.84 -0.93
C TYR A 191 -3.96 -7.62 -0.33
N ALA A 192 -4.68 -6.79 0.44
CA ALA A 192 -4.16 -5.59 1.09
C ALA A 192 -3.64 -5.85 2.50
N GLN A 193 -4.01 -6.98 3.11
CA GLN A 193 -3.53 -7.36 4.45
C GLN A 193 -2.01 -7.53 4.45
N ARG A 194 -1.38 -7.03 5.52
CA ARG A 194 0.04 -7.14 5.83
C ARG A 194 0.17 -7.19 7.34
N TYR A 195 0.82 -8.20 7.88
CA TYR A 195 0.78 -8.48 9.31
C TYR A 195 2.06 -8.06 10.02
N LEU A 196 3.12 -7.74 9.29
CA LEU A 196 4.28 -7.02 9.80
C LEU A 196 4.06 -5.52 9.67
N MET A 197 4.59 -4.72 10.58
CA MET A 197 4.68 -3.27 10.39
C MET A 197 5.74 -2.93 9.34
N GLU A 198 5.69 -1.72 8.76
CA GLU A 198 6.70 -1.29 7.79
C GLU A 198 8.11 -1.26 8.40
N SER A 199 8.22 -0.90 9.68
CA SER A 199 9.48 -0.94 10.44
C SER A 199 10.04 -2.36 10.55
N GLU A 200 9.19 -3.32 10.90
CA GLU A 200 9.57 -4.75 11.04
C GLU A 200 9.96 -5.34 9.68
N ARG A 201 9.19 -5.07 8.62
CA ARG A 201 9.53 -5.46 7.25
C ARG A 201 10.90 -4.91 6.85
N THR A 202 11.16 -3.64 7.14
CA THR A 202 12.42 -2.98 6.83
C THR A 202 13.58 -3.60 7.60
N GLU A 203 13.38 -3.96 8.87
CA GLU A 203 14.40 -4.63 9.68
C GLU A 203 14.75 -6.01 9.11
N PHE A 204 13.74 -6.83 8.77
CA PHE A 204 13.98 -8.12 8.14
C PHE A 204 14.64 -7.97 6.76
N LEU A 205 14.21 -7.00 5.96
CA LEU A 205 14.82 -6.71 4.66
C LEU A 205 16.31 -6.40 4.80
N LYS A 206 16.68 -5.55 5.77
CA LYS A 206 18.09 -5.22 6.04
C LYS A 206 18.93 -6.45 6.40
N LYS A 207 18.36 -7.41 7.14
CA LYS A 207 19.04 -8.66 7.50
C LYS A 207 19.39 -9.53 6.28
N ILE A 208 18.59 -9.46 5.22
CA ILE A 208 18.76 -10.28 4.01
C ILE A 208 19.48 -9.54 2.86
N GLN A 209 19.68 -8.24 2.96
CA GLN A 209 20.37 -7.40 1.97
C GLN A 209 21.92 -7.43 2.08
N GLY A 210 22.49 -8.40 2.80
CA GLY A 210 23.94 -8.57 2.91
C GLY A 210 24.59 -9.07 1.61
N LYS A 211 25.91 -8.91 1.48
CA LYS A 211 26.70 -9.45 0.34
C LYS A 211 27.25 -10.86 0.58
N ASP A 212 27.37 -11.25 1.85
CA ASP A 212 27.85 -12.57 2.23
C ASP A 212 26.69 -13.58 2.19
N VAL A 213 26.80 -14.58 1.32
CA VAL A 213 25.79 -15.61 1.11
C VAL A 213 25.55 -16.47 2.35
N ASN A 214 26.57 -16.70 3.18
CA ASN A 214 26.38 -17.43 4.43
C ASN A 214 25.55 -16.62 5.43
N GLN A 215 25.73 -15.29 5.45
CA GLN A 215 24.92 -14.39 6.28
C GLN A 215 23.49 -14.29 5.75
N ILE A 216 23.31 -14.14 4.43
CA ILE A 216 21.98 -14.15 3.79
C ILE A 216 21.27 -15.46 4.09
N LYS A 217 21.98 -16.59 3.99
CA LYS A 217 21.47 -17.92 4.31
C LYS A 217 21.01 -18.00 5.76
N GLN A 218 21.90 -17.68 6.70
CA GLN A 218 21.58 -17.72 8.12
C GLN A 218 20.41 -16.79 8.46
N ALA A 219 20.36 -15.60 7.86
CA ALA A 219 19.26 -14.67 8.04
C ALA A 219 17.94 -15.25 7.53
N ILE A 220 17.91 -15.78 6.30
CA ILE A 220 16.70 -16.37 5.72
C ILE A 220 16.27 -17.64 6.46
N ASP A 221 17.22 -18.50 6.85
CA ASP A 221 16.96 -19.70 7.64
C ASP A 221 16.41 -19.32 9.01
N SER A 222 16.95 -18.28 9.66
CA SER A 222 16.45 -17.78 10.95
C SER A 222 15.02 -17.25 10.86
N ILE A 223 14.68 -16.57 9.77
CA ILE A 223 13.33 -16.05 9.53
C ILE A 223 12.37 -17.21 9.27
N ILE A 224 12.75 -18.18 8.44
CA ILE A 224 11.89 -19.32 8.09
C ILE A 224 11.72 -20.28 9.28
N SER A 225 12.72 -20.35 10.17
CA SER A 225 12.62 -21.12 11.40
C SER A 225 11.72 -20.52 12.46
N LEU A 226 11.21 -19.29 12.28
CA LEU A 226 10.28 -18.68 13.23
C LEU A 226 9.04 -19.57 13.44
N ARG A 227 8.82 -19.91 14.71
CA ARG A 227 7.78 -20.80 15.23
C ARG A 227 7.14 -20.17 16.45
N ASP A 228 5.94 -20.63 16.76
CA ASP A 228 5.35 -20.35 18.07
C ASP A 228 6.22 -20.97 19.17
N ASP A 229 6.81 -20.13 20.01
CA ASP A 229 7.71 -20.55 21.09
C ASP A 229 6.93 -21.19 22.26
N ASP A 230 5.61 -20.99 22.33
CA ASP A 230 4.76 -21.41 23.45
C ASP A 230 4.20 -22.83 23.29
N THR A 231 4.47 -23.52 22.18
CA THR A 231 3.98 -24.88 21.92
C THR A 231 5.10 -25.84 21.46
N GLU A 232 5.24 -27.00 22.10
CA GLU A 232 6.11 -28.08 21.60
C GLU A 232 5.60 -28.51 20.21
N GLY A 233 6.41 -28.26 19.18
CA GLY A 233 6.01 -28.48 17.78
C GLY A 233 5.24 -27.31 17.14
N GLY A 234 5.31 -26.11 17.74
CA GLY A 234 4.58 -24.92 17.34
C GLY A 234 4.60 -24.58 15.85
N GLU A 235 3.48 -24.01 15.38
CA GLU A 235 3.25 -23.72 13.97
C GLU A 235 4.35 -22.83 13.38
N GLN A 236 4.97 -23.28 12.29
CA GLN A 236 5.92 -22.46 11.54
C GLN A 236 5.19 -21.33 10.81
N TYR A 237 5.51 -20.09 11.13
CA TYR A 237 4.97 -18.89 10.45
C TYR A 237 6.04 -18.10 9.71
N GLY A 238 7.31 -18.48 9.84
CA GLY A 238 8.44 -17.88 9.15
C GLY A 238 8.31 -17.84 7.63
N LEU A 239 7.65 -18.82 7.02
CA LEU A 239 7.36 -18.84 5.58
C LEU A 239 6.39 -17.71 5.18
N GLU A 240 5.35 -17.44 5.96
CA GLU A 240 4.41 -16.34 5.67
C GLU A 240 5.08 -14.97 5.84
N ILE A 241 5.94 -14.83 6.85
CA ILE A 241 6.78 -13.65 7.04
C ILE A 241 7.69 -13.43 5.84
N MET A 242 8.36 -14.48 5.37
CA MET A 242 9.25 -14.40 4.21
C MET A 242 8.47 -14.01 2.94
N ASP A 243 7.30 -14.61 2.70
CA ASP A 243 6.41 -14.23 1.58
C ASP A 243 6.02 -12.74 1.66
N GLU A 244 5.68 -12.25 2.85
CA GLU A 244 5.29 -10.85 3.05
C GLU A 244 6.45 -9.88 2.80
N ILE A 245 7.66 -10.20 3.28
CA ILE A 245 8.86 -9.36 3.08
C ILE A 245 9.22 -9.24 1.60
N LEU A 246 9.14 -10.35 0.85
CA LEU A 246 9.50 -10.39 -0.57
C LEU A 246 8.42 -9.74 -1.46
N ARG A 247 7.18 -9.62 -0.99
CA ARG A 247 6.06 -9.11 -1.78
C ARG A 247 6.28 -7.65 -2.19
N GLY A 248 6.45 -7.42 -3.49
CA GLY A 248 6.63 -6.07 -4.07
C GLY A 248 8.01 -5.47 -3.88
N LYS A 249 9.02 -6.28 -3.51
CA LYS A 249 10.42 -5.83 -3.44
C LYS A 249 11.15 -6.21 -4.74
N GLU A 250 11.48 -5.20 -5.54
CA GLU A 250 12.18 -5.36 -6.82
C GLU A 250 13.69 -5.11 -6.70
N ASP A 251 14.12 -4.43 -5.64
CA ASP A 251 15.52 -3.98 -5.44
C ASP A 251 16.37 -4.97 -4.63
N LEU A 252 15.94 -6.23 -4.49
CA LEU A 252 16.76 -7.24 -3.85
C LEU A 252 17.91 -7.65 -4.79
N GLU A 253 19.10 -7.86 -4.23
CA GLU A 253 20.18 -8.48 -4.99
C GLU A 253 19.70 -9.85 -5.51
N CYS A 254 20.06 -10.17 -6.75
CA CYS A 254 19.60 -11.37 -7.45
C CYS A 254 19.73 -12.65 -6.60
N LEU A 255 20.83 -12.75 -5.85
CA LEU A 255 21.16 -13.91 -5.03
C LEU A 255 20.22 -14.03 -3.82
N THR A 256 19.97 -12.92 -3.12
CA THR A 256 19.02 -12.86 -2.00
C THR A 256 17.62 -13.22 -2.45
N GLN A 257 17.14 -12.60 -3.54
CA GLN A 257 15.80 -12.87 -4.05
C GLN A 257 15.63 -14.33 -4.44
N PHE A 258 16.62 -14.88 -5.15
CA PHE A 258 16.59 -16.27 -5.56
C PHE A 258 16.61 -17.22 -4.36
N TYR A 259 17.47 -16.97 -3.36
CA TYR A 259 17.55 -17.81 -2.18
C TYR A 259 16.26 -17.79 -1.36
N ALA A 260 15.71 -16.60 -1.15
CA ALA A 260 14.48 -16.42 -0.39
C ALA A 260 13.29 -17.10 -1.08
N GLU A 261 13.14 -16.96 -2.41
CA GLU A 261 12.11 -17.67 -3.16
C GLU A 261 12.30 -19.20 -3.11
N ASN A 262 13.51 -19.73 -3.28
CA ASN A 262 13.70 -21.19 -3.25
C ASN A 262 13.47 -21.79 -1.86
N ARG A 263 13.86 -21.10 -0.80
CA ARG A 263 13.58 -21.55 0.56
C ARG A 263 12.09 -21.45 0.90
N LEU A 264 11.42 -20.37 0.49
CA LEU A 264 9.98 -20.17 0.68
C LEU A 264 9.17 -21.32 0.08
N TYR A 265 9.54 -21.77 -1.12
CA TYR A 265 8.85 -22.86 -1.82
C TYR A 265 9.53 -24.22 -1.61
N ASN A 266 10.39 -24.38 -0.59
CA ASN A 266 11.10 -25.62 -0.27
C ASN A 266 11.72 -26.34 -1.49
N ARG A 267 12.30 -25.56 -2.40
CA ARG A 267 12.84 -26.08 -3.66
C ARG A 267 14.22 -26.69 -3.41
N LYS A 268 14.40 -27.97 -3.76
CA LYS A 268 15.68 -28.71 -3.62
C LYS A 268 16.87 -28.02 -4.34
N THR A 269 16.58 -27.10 -5.26
CA THR A 269 17.52 -26.20 -5.94
C THR A 269 18.31 -25.28 -5.01
N ALA A 270 17.79 -24.91 -3.85
CA ALA A 270 18.47 -24.03 -2.89
C ALA A 270 19.82 -24.59 -2.40
N SER A 271 19.89 -25.92 -2.19
CA SER A 271 21.08 -26.61 -1.70
C SER A 271 22.24 -26.55 -2.69
N ALA A 272 21.96 -26.84 -3.97
CA ALA A 272 22.94 -26.76 -5.05
C ALA A 272 23.44 -25.32 -5.27
N PHE A 273 22.55 -24.33 -5.11
CA PHE A 273 22.89 -22.90 -5.25
C PHE A 273 23.79 -22.36 -4.12
N ILE A 274 23.68 -22.89 -2.89
CA ILE A 274 24.57 -22.53 -1.78
C ILE A 274 25.97 -23.11 -2.00
N GLN A 275 26.06 -24.39 -2.36
CA GLN A 275 27.34 -25.03 -2.71
C GLN A 275 27.99 -24.34 -3.92
N MET A 276 27.17 -23.93 -4.89
CA MET A 276 27.57 -23.16 -6.06
C MET A 276 28.22 -21.83 -5.70
N ILE A 277 27.71 -21.06 -4.73
CA ILE A 277 28.29 -19.74 -4.41
C ILE A 277 29.53 -19.86 -3.52
N ALA A 278 29.56 -20.81 -2.58
CA ALA A 278 30.78 -21.11 -1.83
C ALA A 278 31.93 -21.48 -2.80
N LEU A 279 31.64 -22.33 -3.79
CA LEU A 279 32.61 -22.71 -4.82
C LEU A 279 32.98 -21.55 -5.76
N VAL A 280 32.01 -20.76 -6.23
CA VAL A 280 32.24 -19.60 -7.13
C VAL A 280 33.04 -18.50 -6.42
N ASN A 281 32.77 -18.23 -5.14
CA ASN A 281 33.53 -17.28 -4.34
C ASN A 281 34.95 -17.82 -4.05
N GLU A 282 35.10 -19.09 -3.68
CA GLU A 282 36.41 -19.72 -3.51
C GLU A 282 37.25 -19.70 -4.81
N LEU A 283 36.62 -19.94 -5.95
CA LEU A 283 37.26 -19.87 -7.27
C LEU A 283 37.65 -18.43 -7.65
N SER A 284 36.79 -17.44 -7.33
CA SER A 284 37.07 -16.02 -7.58
C SER A 284 38.22 -15.45 -6.72
N VAL A 285 38.41 -15.99 -5.52
CA VAL A 285 39.50 -15.62 -4.59
C VAL A 285 40.82 -16.31 -4.97
N LYS A 286 40.76 -17.51 -5.56
CA LYS A 286 41.95 -18.32 -5.88
C LYS A 286 42.53 -18.11 -7.29
N SER A 287 41.76 -17.66 -8.27
CA SER A 287 42.29 -17.46 -9.64
C SER A 287 41.32 -16.72 -10.58
N GLN A 288 41.69 -15.49 -10.99
CA GLN A 288 41.09 -14.65 -12.04
C GLN A 288 39.65 -14.12 -11.82
N PRO A 289 39.32 -12.92 -12.33
CA PRO A 289 37.96 -12.37 -12.26
C PRO A 289 36.98 -13.36 -12.92
N LEU A 290 35.87 -13.59 -12.25
CA LEU A 290 34.82 -14.58 -12.51
C LEU A 290 34.35 -14.74 -13.97
N PHE A 291 34.64 -13.76 -14.82
CA PHE A 291 34.40 -13.79 -16.26
C PHE A 291 35.46 -12.95 -16.97
N ILE A 292 36.29 -13.55 -17.82
CA ILE A 292 37.04 -12.80 -18.84
C ILE A 292 36.04 -12.45 -19.94
N GLY A 293 36.09 -11.24 -20.50
CA GLY A 293 35.08 -10.71 -21.44
C GLY A 293 34.63 -11.68 -22.55
N HIS A 294 35.50 -12.58 -23.01
CA HIS A 294 35.16 -13.61 -24.00
C HIS A 294 34.20 -14.69 -23.44
N GLU A 295 34.47 -15.26 -22.26
CA GLU A 295 33.60 -16.26 -21.63
C GLU A 295 32.22 -15.67 -21.29
N THR A 296 32.17 -14.42 -20.82
CA THR A 296 30.90 -13.72 -20.54
C THR A 296 30.06 -13.59 -21.79
N THR A 297 30.70 -13.35 -22.93
CA THR A 297 30.03 -13.21 -24.23
C THR A 297 29.49 -14.54 -24.72
N GLU A 298 30.21 -15.64 -24.50
CA GLU A 298 29.81 -16.99 -24.89
C GLU A 298 28.63 -17.51 -24.05
N PHE A 299 28.68 -17.35 -22.73
CA PHE A 299 27.54 -17.66 -21.86
C PHE A 299 26.30 -16.84 -22.20
N ASN A 300 26.45 -15.53 -22.47
CA ASN A 300 25.32 -14.69 -22.90
C ASN A 300 24.69 -15.23 -24.19
N LYS A 301 25.52 -15.57 -25.18
CA LYS A 301 25.04 -16.13 -26.45
C LYS A 301 24.26 -17.43 -26.24
N GLU A 302 24.78 -18.36 -25.45
CA GLU A 302 24.12 -19.65 -25.23
C GLU A 302 22.86 -19.52 -24.36
N ILE A 303 22.81 -18.57 -23.41
CA ILE A 303 21.59 -18.27 -22.66
C ILE A 303 20.53 -17.67 -23.58
N ASP A 304 20.90 -16.72 -24.43
CA ASP A 304 19.95 -16.06 -25.34
C ASP A 304 19.42 -17.00 -26.43
N LYS A 305 20.21 -18.01 -26.83
CA LYS A 305 19.79 -19.10 -27.73
C LYS A 305 18.95 -20.18 -27.03
N ASN A 306 18.89 -20.19 -25.70
CA ASN A 306 18.18 -21.24 -24.99
C ASN A 306 16.66 -21.03 -25.10
N ASP A 307 15.96 -21.94 -25.78
CA ASP A 307 14.51 -21.82 -26.00
C ASP A 307 13.69 -21.62 -24.73
N ILE A 308 14.12 -22.16 -23.58
CA ILE A 308 13.40 -22.00 -22.31
C ILE A 308 13.55 -20.57 -21.82
N PHE A 309 14.78 -20.05 -21.80
CA PHE A 309 15.06 -18.68 -21.37
C PHE A 309 14.48 -17.65 -22.33
N GLU A 310 14.59 -17.87 -23.64
CA GLU A 310 14.05 -16.98 -24.66
C GLU A 310 12.52 -16.86 -24.53
N ARG A 311 11.83 -18.01 -24.40
CA ARG A 311 10.37 -18.03 -24.21
C ARG A 311 9.96 -17.34 -22.91
N TRP A 312 10.62 -17.68 -21.81
CA TRP A 312 10.40 -17.07 -20.49
C TRP A 312 10.60 -15.54 -20.53
N GLY A 313 11.71 -15.09 -21.13
CA GLY A 313 12.06 -13.67 -21.24
C GLY A 313 11.10 -12.88 -22.14
N LYS A 314 10.66 -13.47 -23.26
CA LYS A 314 9.66 -12.86 -24.15
C LYS A 314 8.29 -12.70 -23.47
N ASP A 315 7.88 -13.67 -22.68
CA ASP A 315 6.60 -13.63 -21.96
C ASP A 315 6.62 -12.55 -20.85
N LEU A 316 7.76 -12.37 -20.16
CA LEU A 316 8.00 -11.28 -19.21
C LEU A 316 8.11 -9.89 -19.87
N ALA A 317 8.79 -9.78 -21.00
CA ALA A 317 9.01 -8.49 -21.67
C ALA A 317 7.73 -7.91 -22.29
N LYS A 318 6.73 -8.75 -22.59
CA LYS A 318 5.41 -8.31 -23.11
C LYS A 318 4.51 -7.64 -22.08
N THR A 319 4.87 -7.67 -20.79
CA THR A 319 3.98 -7.28 -19.69
C THR A 319 4.35 -5.98 -18.99
N ASP A 320 5.62 -5.55 -18.96
CA ASP A 320 6.02 -4.20 -18.51
C ASP A 320 7.52 -3.89 -18.80
N ILE A 321 7.90 -2.61 -18.89
CA ILE A 321 9.28 -2.11 -19.02
C ILE A 321 10.12 -2.43 -17.75
N GLN A 322 9.47 -2.57 -16.59
CA GLN A 322 10.11 -2.90 -15.31
C GLN A 322 10.65 -4.35 -15.23
N ASN A 323 10.20 -5.26 -16.11
CA ASN A 323 10.62 -6.67 -16.10
C ASN A 323 12.06 -6.92 -16.61
N LYS A 324 12.74 -5.90 -17.15
CA LYS A 324 14.13 -6.00 -17.62
C LYS A 324 15.10 -6.37 -16.49
N THR A 325 14.90 -5.81 -15.29
CA THR A 325 15.74 -6.10 -14.12
C THR A 325 15.70 -7.58 -13.77
N LYS A 326 14.49 -8.16 -13.75
CA LYS A 326 14.26 -9.58 -13.43
C LYS A 326 14.86 -10.54 -14.47
N ILE A 327 14.78 -10.17 -15.76
CA ILE A 327 15.42 -10.92 -16.84
C ILE A 327 16.94 -10.94 -16.67
N ASN A 328 17.53 -9.78 -16.36
CA ASN A 328 18.98 -9.66 -16.16
C ASN A 328 19.46 -10.41 -14.91
N GLN A 329 18.72 -10.32 -13.80
CA GLN A 329 18.98 -11.09 -12.59
C GLN A 329 18.96 -12.59 -12.89
N THR A 330 17.91 -13.08 -13.55
CA THR A 330 17.78 -14.52 -13.88
C THR A 330 18.88 -14.98 -14.85
N ARG A 331 19.23 -14.16 -15.84
CA ARG A 331 20.39 -14.42 -16.72
C ARG A 331 21.66 -14.59 -15.91
N GLN A 332 21.91 -13.70 -14.96
CA GLN A 332 23.10 -13.76 -14.11
C GLN A 332 23.11 -15.02 -13.22
N ALA A 333 21.95 -15.40 -12.68
CA ALA A 333 21.80 -16.66 -11.93
C ALA A 333 22.09 -17.90 -12.80
N ILE A 334 21.61 -17.93 -14.06
CA ILE A 334 21.90 -19.03 -15.00
C ILE A 334 23.40 -19.13 -15.28
N LYS A 335 24.09 -18.01 -15.47
CA LYS A 335 25.55 -18.02 -15.71
C LYS A 335 26.31 -18.66 -14.56
N TYR A 336 26.03 -18.24 -13.32
CA TYR A 336 26.70 -18.79 -12.15
C TYR A 336 26.46 -20.29 -12.02
N LEU A 337 25.22 -20.74 -12.23
CA LEU A 337 24.87 -22.15 -12.12
C LEU A 337 25.47 -22.99 -13.26
N ALA A 338 25.50 -22.45 -14.47
CA ALA A 338 26.11 -23.12 -15.59
C ALA A 338 27.64 -23.25 -15.40
N LYS A 339 28.33 -22.21 -14.93
CA LYS A 339 29.78 -22.31 -14.60
C LYS A 339 30.05 -23.36 -13.51
N TYR A 340 29.18 -23.47 -12.51
CA TYR A 340 29.27 -24.54 -11.52
C TYR A 340 29.12 -25.93 -12.15
N TYR A 341 28.14 -26.14 -13.02
CA TYR A 341 27.99 -27.42 -13.71
C TYR A 341 29.14 -27.72 -14.67
N GLN A 342 29.75 -26.70 -15.28
CA GLN A 342 30.99 -26.91 -16.03
C GLN A 342 32.10 -27.45 -15.13
N HIS A 343 32.29 -26.88 -13.94
CA HIS A 343 33.39 -27.28 -13.06
C HIS A 343 33.16 -28.59 -12.32
N THR A 344 31.94 -28.82 -11.83
CA THR A 344 31.63 -29.97 -10.97
C THR A 344 31.21 -31.21 -11.75
N GLU A 345 30.67 -31.04 -12.95
CA GLU A 345 30.16 -32.13 -13.79
C GLU A 345 30.85 -32.21 -15.16
N ASP A 346 31.89 -31.40 -15.38
CA ASP A 346 32.68 -31.37 -16.63
C ASP A 346 31.81 -31.18 -17.90
N LEU A 347 30.81 -30.30 -17.80
CA LEU A 347 29.90 -30.01 -18.91
C LEU A 347 30.42 -28.89 -19.83
N TYR A 348 30.18 -29.04 -21.13
CA TYR A 348 30.30 -27.93 -22.09
C TYR A 348 29.27 -26.81 -21.81
N ILE A 349 29.57 -25.59 -22.25
CA ILE A 349 28.78 -24.37 -21.95
C ILE A 349 27.31 -24.55 -22.34
N ASP A 350 27.02 -25.10 -23.52
CA ASP A 350 25.65 -25.31 -24.02
C ASP A 350 24.84 -26.24 -23.10
N LYS A 351 25.42 -27.39 -22.72
CA LYS A 351 24.78 -28.37 -21.83
C LYS A 351 24.65 -27.82 -20.41
N ALA A 352 25.66 -27.10 -19.93
CA ALA A 352 25.65 -26.46 -18.62
C ALA A 352 24.58 -25.36 -18.53
N VAL A 353 24.46 -24.50 -19.55
CA VAL A 353 23.41 -23.49 -19.67
C VAL A 353 22.04 -24.12 -19.75
N LYS A 354 21.87 -25.17 -20.56
CA LYS A 354 20.60 -25.90 -20.64
C LYS A 354 20.20 -26.47 -19.28
N LYS A 355 21.12 -27.17 -18.61
CA LYS A 355 20.88 -27.74 -17.28
C LYS A 355 20.54 -26.66 -16.26
N ALA A 356 21.30 -25.56 -16.25
CA ALA A 356 21.05 -24.41 -15.37
C ALA A 356 19.68 -23.77 -15.61
N THR A 357 19.31 -23.57 -16.88
CA THR A 357 18.04 -22.96 -17.26
C THR A 357 16.86 -23.85 -16.87
N THR A 358 16.93 -25.15 -17.16
CA THR A 358 15.90 -26.12 -16.74
C THR A 358 15.73 -26.12 -15.23
N LYS A 359 16.85 -26.09 -14.50
CA LYS A 359 16.87 -26.11 -13.03
C LYS A 359 16.28 -24.83 -12.43
N LEU A 360 16.52 -23.68 -13.05
CA LEU A 360 16.11 -22.37 -12.52
C LEU A 360 14.67 -21.98 -12.88
N ILE A 361 14.19 -22.40 -14.04
CA ILE A 361 12.93 -21.90 -14.60
C ILE A 361 11.90 -23.04 -14.69
N SER A 362 12.21 -24.13 -15.39
CA SER A 362 11.21 -25.15 -15.74
C SER A 362 10.87 -26.15 -14.63
N GLU A 363 11.81 -26.41 -13.73
CA GLU A 363 11.57 -27.23 -12.53
C GLU A 363 10.78 -26.48 -11.46
N VAL A 364 10.71 -25.16 -11.58
CA VAL A 364 10.28 -24.24 -10.53
C VAL A 364 8.90 -23.66 -10.86
N ASP A 365 8.78 -23.23 -12.10
CA ASP A 365 7.56 -22.72 -12.66
C ASP A 365 7.07 -23.70 -13.73
N MET A 366 5.76 -23.80 -13.85
CA MET A 366 5.10 -24.50 -14.95
C MET A 366 4.59 -23.48 -15.97
N ARG A 367 4.36 -23.97 -17.18
CA ARG A 367 3.75 -23.17 -18.24
C ARG A 367 2.29 -23.58 -18.38
N ILE A 368 1.40 -22.59 -18.35
CA ILE A 368 -0.01 -22.76 -18.67
C ILE A 368 -0.35 -21.70 -19.72
N ASN A 369 -0.78 -22.13 -20.89
CA ASN A 369 -0.98 -21.24 -22.04
C ASN A 369 0.27 -20.36 -22.31
N ASN A 370 0.10 -19.04 -22.27
CA ASN A 370 1.15 -18.04 -22.46
C ASN A 370 1.69 -17.48 -21.13
N MET A 371 1.39 -18.13 -20.01
CA MET A 371 1.82 -17.69 -18.68
C MET A 371 2.79 -18.69 -18.06
N GLN A 372 3.76 -18.14 -17.34
CA GLN A 372 4.59 -18.88 -16.42
C GLN A 372 4.04 -18.71 -15.00
N ILE A 373 3.64 -19.80 -14.36
CA ILE A 373 3.10 -19.78 -12.99
C ILE A 373 3.96 -20.66 -12.08
N PRO A 374 4.07 -20.35 -10.79
CA PRO A 374 4.85 -21.20 -9.88
C PRO A 374 4.26 -22.61 -9.78
N ARG A 375 5.08 -23.63 -9.54
CA ARG A 375 4.59 -24.98 -9.25
C ARG A 375 4.03 -25.15 -7.84
N GLN A 376 4.34 -24.22 -6.95
CA GLN A 376 3.99 -24.26 -5.53
C GLN A 376 3.67 -22.86 -5.05
N VAL A 377 2.71 -22.73 -4.14
CA VAL A 377 2.34 -21.45 -3.50
C VAL A 377 2.24 -21.62 -1.99
N VAL A 378 2.59 -20.57 -1.24
CA VAL A 378 2.49 -20.56 0.22
C VAL A 378 1.19 -19.87 0.64
N ALA A 379 0.36 -20.59 1.39
CA ALA A 379 -0.84 -20.05 2.02
C ALA A 379 -1.17 -20.79 3.31
N GLN A 380 -1.65 -20.04 4.31
CA GLN A 380 -2.04 -20.58 5.61
C GLN A 380 -0.92 -21.44 6.23
N ARG A 381 0.31 -20.92 6.22
CA ARG A 381 1.52 -21.56 6.78
C ARG A 381 1.92 -22.87 6.11
N MET A 382 1.28 -23.24 5.01
CA MET A 382 1.54 -24.47 4.28
C MET A 382 1.96 -24.18 2.84
N ILE A 383 2.79 -25.08 2.31
CA ILE A 383 3.14 -25.12 0.89
C ILE A 383 2.11 -26.00 0.19
N HIS A 384 1.49 -25.47 -0.86
CA HIS A 384 0.54 -26.18 -1.68
C HIS A 384 1.12 -26.41 -3.07
N ASP A 385 1.15 -27.67 -3.50
CA ASP A 385 1.53 -28.04 -4.86
C ASP A 385 0.40 -27.66 -5.82
N LEU A 386 0.76 -26.96 -6.89
CA LEU A 386 -0.15 -26.59 -7.97
C LEU A 386 -0.16 -27.68 -9.04
N ASN A 387 -1.35 -27.95 -9.58
CA ASN A 387 -1.61 -28.90 -10.66
C ASN A 387 -1.92 -28.11 -11.94
N ALA A 388 -1.06 -28.27 -12.95
CA ALA A 388 -1.16 -27.55 -14.20
C ALA A 388 -2.50 -27.79 -14.90
N ASP A 389 -2.91 -29.05 -14.99
CA ASP A 389 -4.09 -29.46 -15.74
C ASP A 389 -5.37 -28.91 -15.08
N ASN A 390 -5.45 -28.93 -13.75
CA ASN A 390 -6.58 -28.36 -13.01
C ASN A 390 -6.70 -26.84 -13.21
N ILE A 391 -5.57 -26.14 -13.13
CA ILE A 391 -5.54 -24.69 -13.29
C ILE A 391 -5.88 -24.32 -14.73
N GLU A 392 -5.32 -25.03 -15.71
CA GLU A 392 -5.60 -24.82 -17.12
C GLU A 392 -7.08 -25.02 -17.43
N ALA A 393 -7.67 -26.13 -16.98
CA ALA A 393 -9.10 -26.40 -17.13
C ALA A 393 -9.96 -25.29 -16.52
N SER A 394 -9.62 -24.86 -15.29
CA SER A 394 -10.33 -23.78 -14.61
C SER A 394 -10.24 -22.44 -15.35
N LEU A 395 -9.07 -22.13 -15.90
CA LEU A 395 -8.86 -20.89 -16.66
C LEU A 395 -9.66 -20.87 -17.97
N VAL A 396 -9.73 -22.00 -18.68
CA VAL A 396 -10.54 -22.13 -19.89
C VAL A 396 -12.01 -21.91 -19.58
N GLU A 397 -12.52 -22.52 -18.51
CA GLU A 397 -13.91 -22.35 -18.10
C GLU A 397 -14.24 -20.91 -17.72
N ILE A 398 -13.37 -20.26 -16.93
CA ILE A 398 -13.57 -18.87 -16.52
C ILE A 398 -13.51 -17.93 -17.74
N GLN A 399 -12.58 -18.16 -18.67
CA GLN A 399 -12.49 -17.38 -19.90
C GLN A 399 -13.79 -17.45 -20.70
N LEU A 400 -14.34 -18.66 -20.89
CA LEU A 400 -15.63 -18.85 -21.55
C LEU A 400 -16.77 -18.16 -20.80
N ALA A 401 -16.77 -18.21 -19.46
CA ALA A 401 -17.77 -17.55 -18.64
C ALA A 401 -17.70 -16.01 -18.73
N ILE A 402 -16.49 -15.43 -18.84
CA ILE A 402 -16.29 -13.99 -19.10
C ILE A 402 -16.79 -13.61 -20.50
N ILE A 403 -16.40 -14.37 -21.54
CA ILE A 403 -16.78 -14.12 -22.93
C ILE A 403 -18.30 -14.22 -23.14
N ASN A 404 -18.94 -15.15 -22.45
CA ASN A 404 -20.40 -15.36 -22.53
C ASN A 404 -21.20 -14.46 -21.57
N GLY A 405 -20.55 -13.57 -20.82
CA GLY A 405 -21.21 -12.65 -19.89
C GLY A 405 -21.85 -13.32 -18.68
N SER A 406 -21.45 -14.55 -18.36
CA SER A 406 -21.90 -15.29 -17.18
C SER A 406 -21.21 -14.80 -15.89
N ILE A 407 -20.00 -14.26 -16.01
CA ILE A 407 -19.32 -13.53 -14.94
C ILE A 407 -19.62 -12.04 -15.12
N ALA A 408 -20.11 -11.41 -14.04
CA ALA A 408 -20.53 -10.01 -14.06
C ALA A 408 -19.31 -9.07 -14.08
N CYS A 409 -19.01 -8.51 -15.24
CA CYS A 409 -17.92 -7.55 -15.44
C CYS A 409 -18.47 -6.15 -15.81
N ASP A 410 -17.71 -5.10 -15.52
CA ASP A 410 -18.00 -3.75 -16.01
C ASP A 410 -17.36 -3.56 -17.40
N TYR A 411 -18.14 -3.84 -18.44
CA TYR A 411 -17.70 -3.64 -19.81
C TYR A 411 -17.63 -2.16 -20.23
N GLY A 412 -18.26 -1.24 -19.48
CA GLY A 412 -18.29 0.19 -19.77
C GLY A 412 -16.96 0.88 -19.44
N SER A 413 -16.29 0.45 -18.37
CA SER A 413 -14.90 0.86 -18.05
C SER A 413 -13.83 0.22 -18.95
N VAL A 414 -14.21 -0.84 -19.67
CA VAL A 414 -13.37 -1.72 -20.51
C VAL A 414 -13.27 -1.20 -21.96
N VAL A 415 -14.25 -0.44 -22.42
CA VAL A 415 -14.23 0.24 -23.72
C VAL A 415 -13.79 1.68 -23.50
N ALA A 416 -12.50 1.94 -23.68
CA ALA A 416 -12.00 3.30 -23.81
C ALA A 416 -12.56 3.91 -25.11
N GLU A 417 -13.76 4.47 -25.08
CA GLU A 417 -14.14 5.51 -26.03
C GLU A 417 -13.99 6.86 -25.32
N GLY A 418 -12.97 7.61 -25.78
CA GLY A 418 -12.67 8.93 -25.29
C GLY A 418 -13.90 9.82 -25.33
N ASN A 419 -14.07 10.62 -24.27
CA ASN A 419 -14.92 11.80 -24.23
C ASN A 419 -16.28 11.66 -24.95
N GLY A 420 -17.27 11.03 -24.31
CA GLY A 420 -18.63 11.04 -24.86
C GLY A 420 -19.68 10.51 -23.89
N ARG A 421 -20.43 11.45 -23.31
CA ARG A 421 -21.66 11.30 -22.51
C ARG A 421 -22.56 10.11 -22.89
N ASN A 422 -23.17 9.53 -21.86
CA ASN A 422 -24.48 8.86 -21.82
C ASN A 422 -24.82 7.92 -23.00
N THR A 423 -24.66 6.62 -22.80
CA THR A 423 -25.39 5.59 -23.55
C THR A 423 -26.48 4.97 -22.69
N THR A 424 -27.50 5.77 -22.37
CA THR A 424 -28.79 5.26 -21.85
C THR A 424 -29.89 5.15 -22.90
N ASP A 425 -29.67 5.51 -24.16
CA ASP A 425 -30.73 5.48 -25.18
C ASP A 425 -30.28 4.77 -26.47
N ASN A 426 -30.73 3.51 -26.63
CA ASN A 426 -31.31 2.99 -27.87
C ASN A 426 -31.65 1.50 -27.71
N ILE A 427 -32.89 1.23 -27.29
CA ILE A 427 -33.46 -0.13 -27.17
C ILE A 427 -34.17 -0.56 -28.48
N ASN A 428 -34.34 0.31 -29.47
CA ASN A 428 -35.11 -0.01 -30.68
C ASN A 428 -34.39 0.41 -31.99
N ASP A 429 -33.45 -0.42 -32.48
CA ASP A 429 -33.12 -0.47 -33.92
C ASP A 429 -33.27 -1.93 -34.40
N PRO A 430 -34.23 -2.23 -35.29
CA PRO A 430 -34.47 -3.59 -35.78
C PRO A 430 -33.60 -4.00 -36.98
N THR A 431 -32.66 -3.17 -37.45
CA THR A 431 -31.93 -3.41 -38.72
C THR A 431 -30.40 -3.33 -38.67
N GLY A 432 -29.78 -2.99 -37.54
CA GLY A 432 -28.32 -2.80 -37.43
C GLY A 432 -27.61 -3.83 -36.55
N GLN A 433 -27.14 -4.93 -37.15
CA GLN A 433 -26.15 -5.83 -36.56
C GLN A 433 -24.86 -5.05 -36.21
N TYR A 434 -24.15 -5.48 -35.14
CA TYR A 434 -22.89 -4.95 -34.55
C TYR A 434 -23.00 -3.91 -33.42
N THR A 435 -23.67 -4.29 -32.32
CA THR A 435 -23.65 -3.56 -31.04
C THR A 435 -22.26 -3.55 -30.41
N ALA A 436 -21.90 -2.51 -29.63
CA ALA A 436 -20.63 -2.42 -28.90
C ALA A 436 -20.28 -3.70 -28.10
N ALA A 437 -21.30 -4.41 -27.62
CA ALA A 437 -21.17 -5.71 -26.95
C ALA A 437 -20.54 -6.81 -27.83
N ALA A 438 -20.84 -6.85 -29.14
CA ALA A 438 -20.23 -7.80 -30.07
C ALA A 438 -18.73 -7.53 -30.26
N LYS A 439 -18.34 -6.25 -30.38
CA LYS A 439 -16.94 -5.83 -30.49
C LYS A 439 -16.14 -6.11 -29.20
N VAL A 440 -16.76 -5.89 -28.04
CA VAL A 440 -16.18 -6.27 -26.74
C VAL A 440 -16.01 -7.78 -26.65
N ARG A 441 -17.01 -8.56 -27.08
CA ARG A 441 -16.95 -10.03 -27.07
C ARG A 441 -15.83 -10.55 -27.98
N GLU A 442 -15.69 -10.00 -29.18
CA GLU A 442 -14.59 -10.33 -30.11
C GLU A 442 -13.23 -9.98 -29.50
N SER A 443 -13.11 -8.82 -28.84
CA SER A 443 -11.86 -8.44 -28.14
C SER A 443 -11.55 -9.38 -26.98
N LEU A 444 -12.56 -9.79 -26.20
CA LEU A 444 -12.40 -10.76 -25.10
C LEU A 444 -11.96 -12.14 -25.60
N GLN A 445 -12.37 -12.58 -26.80
CA GLN A 445 -11.89 -13.83 -27.39
C GLN A 445 -10.38 -13.81 -27.69
N GLN A 446 -9.84 -12.63 -27.99
CA GLN A 446 -8.41 -12.40 -28.22
C GLN A 446 -7.62 -12.11 -26.94
N GLY A 447 -8.30 -12.15 -25.79
CA GLY A 447 -7.68 -11.86 -24.51
C GLY A 447 -6.68 -12.92 -24.04
N LYS A 448 -5.92 -12.56 -23.02
CA LYS A 448 -4.88 -13.40 -22.44
C LYS A 448 -4.87 -13.26 -20.93
N TRP A 449 -4.55 -14.35 -20.27
CA TRP A 449 -4.32 -14.39 -18.84
C TRP A 449 -2.99 -13.72 -18.47
N GLN A 450 -2.95 -13.06 -17.31
CA GLN A 450 -1.76 -12.47 -16.70
C GLN A 450 -1.67 -12.86 -15.22
N LEU A 451 -0.44 -13.00 -14.72
CA LEU A 451 -0.15 -13.30 -13.32
C LEU A 451 0.02 -12.00 -12.53
N THR A 452 -0.50 -11.95 -11.30
CA THR A 452 -0.25 -10.83 -10.37
C THR A 452 1.20 -10.79 -9.91
N SER A 453 1.66 -9.63 -9.45
CA SER A 453 3.06 -9.44 -8.99
C SER A 453 3.43 -10.34 -7.82
N ASP A 454 2.48 -10.70 -6.97
CA ASP A 454 2.65 -11.66 -5.86
C ASP A 454 2.63 -13.13 -6.29
N LYS A 455 2.40 -13.42 -7.59
CA LYS A 455 2.33 -14.76 -8.16
C LYS A 455 1.25 -15.68 -7.55
N LYS A 456 0.24 -15.14 -6.88
CA LYS A 456 -0.84 -15.92 -6.23
C LYS A 456 -2.15 -15.91 -6.99
N SER A 457 -2.35 -14.98 -7.91
CA SER A 457 -3.59 -14.86 -8.64
C SER A 457 -3.34 -14.54 -10.11
N VAL A 458 -4.36 -14.79 -10.93
CA VAL A 458 -4.35 -14.43 -12.34
C VAL A 458 -5.52 -13.53 -12.66
N TYR A 459 -5.36 -12.68 -13.66
CA TYR A 459 -6.41 -11.80 -14.18
C TYR A 459 -6.43 -11.86 -15.70
N TYR A 460 -7.59 -11.61 -16.28
CA TYR A 460 -7.77 -11.65 -17.72
C TYR A 460 -7.60 -10.25 -18.31
N THR A 461 -6.85 -10.16 -19.41
CA THR A 461 -6.68 -8.91 -20.17
C THR A 461 -7.15 -9.10 -21.59
N PHE A 462 -7.60 -8.05 -22.25
CA PHE A 462 -8.00 -8.09 -23.65
C PHE A 462 -7.46 -6.87 -24.41
N PRO A 463 -7.19 -7.01 -25.71
CA PRO A 463 -6.74 -5.90 -26.54
C PRO A 463 -7.85 -4.87 -26.75
N THR A 464 -7.50 -3.59 -26.66
CA THR A 464 -8.36 -2.46 -27.05
C THR A 464 -8.02 -2.00 -28.47
N LYS A 465 -8.91 -1.18 -29.07
CA LYS A 465 -8.73 -0.66 -30.45
C LYS A 465 -7.41 0.11 -30.65
N ASP A 466 -6.90 0.76 -29.61
CA ASP A 466 -5.62 1.49 -29.61
C ASP A 466 -4.40 0.59 -29.35
N GLY A 467 -4.58 -0.74 -29.33
CA GLY A 467 -3.52 -1.73 -29.17
C GLY A 467 -3.04 -1.94 -27.73
N ARG A 468 -3.65 -1.27 -26.74
CA ARG A 468 -3.37 -1.51 -25.32
C ARG A 468 -4.04 -2.79 -24.85
N TYR A 469 -3.56 -3.35 -23.75
CA TYR A 469 -4.23 -4.46 -23.07
C TYR A 469 -4.81 -3.94 -21.78
N LEU A 470 -6.14 -4.04 -21.63
CA LEU A 470 -6.83 -3.65 -20.40
C LEU A 470 -7.27 -4.88 -19.61
N PRO A 471 -7.19 -4.84 -18.28
CA PRO A 471 -7.74 -5.89 -17.43
C PRO A 471 -9.26 -5.88 -17.46
N VAL A 472 -9.86 -7.06 -17.30
CA VAL A 472 -11.29 -7.19 -17.03
C VAL A 472 -11.58 -6.65 -15.63
N MET A 473 -12.50 -5.70 -15.56
CA MET A 473 -12.90 -5.04 -14.31
C MET A 473 -14.19 -5.66 -13.77
N ALA A 474 -14.24 -5.87 -12.46
CA ALA A 474 -15.47 -6.17 -11.74
C ALA A 474 -16.36 -4.90 -11.65
N LYS A 475 -17.64 -5.08 -11.31
CA LYS A 475 -18.62 -3.98 -11.21
C LYS A 475 -18.30 -2.93 -10.15
N ASP A 476 -17.42 -3.25 -9.20
CA ASP A 476 -16.94 -2.34 -8.17
C ASP A 476 -15.70 -1.53 -8.61
N GLY A 477 -15.30 -1.64 -9.87
CA GLY A 477 -14.15 -0.92 -10.44
C GLY A 477 -12.80 -1.53 -10.07
N LYS A 478 -12.74 -2.76 -9.53
CA LYS A 478 -11.48 -3.47 -9.26
C LYS A 478 -11.14 -4.46 -10.38
N ILE A 479 -9.86 -4.75 -10.54
CA ILE A 479 -9.40 -5.82 -11.45
C ILE A 479 -9.96 -7.16 -10.95
N LEU A 480 -10.63 -7.88 -11.84
CA LEU A 480 -11.13 -9.22 -11.56
C LEU A 480 -9.96 -10.21 -11.56
N LYS A 481 -9.69 -10.79 -10.37
CA LYS A 481 -8.57 -11.72 -10.12
C LYS A 481 -9.09 -13.07 -9.62
N PHE A 482 -8.37 -14.14 -9.94
CA PHE A 482 -8.67 -15.51 -9.54
C PHE A 482 -7.45 -16.13 -8.86
N ASP A 483 -7.63 -16.66 -7.66
CA ASP A 483 -6.54 -17.23 -6.85
C ASP A 483 -6.09 -18.59 -7.41
N LEU A 484 -4.78 -18.79 -7.56
CA LEU A 484 -4.21 -20.04 -8.07
C LEU A 484 -4.55 -21.25 -7.19
N LEU A 485 -4.69 -21.10 -5.88
CA LEU A 485 -5.11 -22.18 -4.98
C LEU A 485 -6.56 -22.57 -5.19
N GLU A 486 -7.42 -21.59 -5.45
CA GLU A 486 -8.80 -21.87 -5.83
C GLU A 486 -8.82 -22.61 -7.17
N LEU A 487 -8.08 -22.13 -8.17
CA LEU A 487 -7.99 -22.79 -9.48
C LEU A 487 -7.35 -24.19 -9.43
N ASN A 488 -6.57 -24.47 -8.38
CA ASN A 488 -5.89 -25.75 -8.19
C ASN A 488 -6.83 -26.90 -7.80
N SER A 489 -8.03 -26.59 -7.28
CA SER A 489 -8.98 -27.57 -6.78
C SER A 489 -10.17 -27.74 -7.73
N PRO A 490 -10.46 -28.97 -8.23
CA PRO A 490 -11.65 -29.24 -9.03
C PRO A 490 -12.97 -28.85 -8.32
N LYS A 491 -12.98 -28.86 -6.98
CA LYS A 491 -14.15 -28.49 -6.16
C LYS A 491 -14.40 -26.99 -6.12
N ALA A 492 -13.36 -26.17 -6.23
CA ALA A 492 -13.48 -24.71 -6.19
C ALA A 492 -14.13 -24.17 -7.47
N LEU A 493 -13.93 -24.83 -8.61
CA LEU A 493 -14.61 -24.54 -9.86
C LEU A 493 -16.13 -24.74 -9.73
N GLU A 494 -16.56 -25.82 -9.08
CA GLU A 494 -17.96 -26.11 -8.82
C GLU A 494 -18.57 -25.18 -7.76
N GLN A 495 -17.81 -24.82 -6.72
CA GLN A 495 -18.21 -23.82 -5.72
C GLN A 495 -18.27 -22.40 -6.30
N GLN A 496 -17.38 -22.03 -7.23
CA GLN A 496 -17.44 -20.77 -7.96
C GLN A 496 -18.62 -20.76 -8.94
N LYS A 497 -18.87 -21.86 -9.67
CA LYS A 497 -20.11 -22.03 -10.47
C LYS A 497 -21.34 -21.82 -9.60
N GLN A 498 -21.41 -22.42 -8.41
CA GLN A 498 -22.52 -22.23 -7.49
C GLN A 498 -22.62 -20.81 -6.94
N ARG A 499 -21.51 -20.15 -6.56
CA ARG A 499 -21.50 -18.73 -6.12
C ARG A 499 -21.99 -17.80 -7.23
N ILE A 500 -21.52 -18.01 -8.45
CA ILE A 500 -21.93 -17.22 -9.63
C ILE A 500 -23.41 -17.45 -9.93
N LEU A 501 -23.88 -18.69 -9.92
CA LEU A 501 -25.30 -19.03 -10.07
C LEU A 501 -26.17 -18.43 -8.95
N GLN A 502 -25.69 -18.39 -7.71
CA GLN A 502 -26.39 -17.75 -6.59
C GLN A 502 -26.48 -16.22 -6.78
N ILE A 503 -25.40 -15.57 -7.22
CA ILE A 503 -25.38 -14.13 -7.56
C ILE A 503 -26.34 -13.84 -8.73
N MET A 504 -26.39 -14.71 -9.75
CA MET A 504 -27.33 -14.61 -10.87
C MET A 504 -28.79 -14.83 -10.45
N ALA A 505 -29.04 -15.77 -9.52
CA ALA A 505 -30.37 -16.03 -8.98
C ALA A 505 -30.88 -14.87 -8.11
N LEU A 506 -30.00 -14.26 -7.29
CA LEU A 506 -30.30 -13.08 -6.49
C LEU A 506 -30.58 -11.85 -7.37
N SER A 507 -29.79 -11.62 -8.41
CA SER A 507 -30.01 -10.53 -9.37
C SER A 507 -31.28 -10.72 -10.21
N LYS A 508 -31.62 -11.94 -10.63
CA LYS A 508 -32.93 -12.24 -11.26
C LYS A 508 -34.11 -12.02 -10.31
N LYS A 509 -33.98 -12.38 -9.02
CA LYS A 509 -35.00 -12.12 -8.00
C LYS A 509 -35.18 -10.60 -7.77
N LEU A 510 -34.10 -9.83 -7.69
CA LEU A 510 -34.13 -8.37 -7.57
C LEU A 510 -34.76 -7.69 -8.79
N CYS A 511 -34.45 -8.14 -10.01
CA CYS A 511 -35.11 -7.65 -11.23
C CYS A 511 -36.61 -7.98 -11.25
N LYS A 512 -37.02 -9.18 -10.83
CA LYS A 512 -38.45 -9.53 -10.71
C LYS A 512 -39.17 -8.71 -9.62
N PHE A 513 -38.49 -8.38 -8.52
CA PHE A 513 -39.05 -7.57 -7.44
C PHE A 513 -39.24 -6.11 -7.90
N ARG A 514 -38.27 -5.56 -8.63
CA ARG A 514 -38.34 -4.22 -9.21
C ARG A 514 -39.44 -4.11 -10.29
N ASN A 515 -39.61 -5.13 -11.12
CA ASN A 515 -40.71 -5.16 -12.10
C ASN A 515 -42.11 -5.33 -11.46
N ARG A 516 -42.22 -5.92 -10.26
CA ARG A 516 -43.50 -5.98 -9.53
C ARG A 516 -43.86 -4.66 -8.84
N LEU A 517 -42.88 -3.87 -8.43
CA LEU A 517 -43.11 -2.53 -7.87
C LEU A 517 -43.53 -1.50 -8.94
N TYR A 518 -43.16 -1.70 -10.21
CA TYR A 518 -43.59 -0.85 -11.32
C TYR A 518 -44.94 -1.23 -11.96
N ILE A 519 -45.65 -2.23 -11.43
CA ILE A 519 -47.01 -2.63 -11.90
C ILE A 519 -48.10 -2.19 -10.89
N LYS A 520 -47.74 -1.42 -9.85
CA LYS A 520 -48.69 -0.69 -9.01
C LYS A 520 -48.23 0.76 -8.79
N VAL A 521 -48.26 1.55 -9.86
CA VAL A 521 -48.54 3.00 -9.81
C VAL A 521 -49.54 3.28 -10.92
#